data_AF-A0A1F2P5V5-F1
#
_entry.id   AF-A0A1F2P5V5-F1
#
_cell.length_a   1.000
_cell.length_b   1.000
_cell.length_c   1.000
_cell.angle_alpha   90.00
_cell.angle_beta   90.00
_cell.angle_gamma   90.00
#
_symmetry.space_group_name_H-M   'P 1'
#
loop_
_entity.id
_entity.type
_entity.pdbx_description
1 polymer ?
#
loop_
_entity_poly.entity_id
_entity_poly.type
_entity_poly.pdbx_seq_one_letter_code
_entity_poly.pdbx_strand_id
1 'polypeptide(L)'
;MRGRVYKVKNFRTIHHDIEDETNDSEIVLHLIEELHEGYEGDLLKAVQSALNVINGMYVFAVTDGKEIFIARDPFGIKPVYYVSDGETNYFSSEKRAISHIGEVERCCRAEF
;
A
#
# COMPACT_ATOMS: atom_id res chain seq x y z
N MET A 1 20.51 -0.08 -9.28
CA MET A 1 19.29 0.49 -8.67
C MET A 1 18.28 -0.65 -8.61
N ARG A 2 18.17 -1.32 -7.46
CA ARG A 2 17.38 -2.55 -7.29
C ARG A 2 15.91 -2.19 -7.06
N GLY A 3 15.01 -2.72 -7.90
CA GLY A 3 13.58 -2.61 -7.73
C GLY A 3 13.15 -3.06 -6.34
N ARG A 4 12.47 -2.18 -5.61
CA ARG A 4 11.80 -2.55 -4.38
C ARG A 4 10.39 -2.96 -4.76
N VAL A 5 10.12 -4.26 -4.62
CA VAL A 5 8.76 -4.81 -4.66
C VAL A 5 8.05 -4.28 -3.42
N TYR A 6 6.99 -3.51 -3.62
CA TYR A 6 6.13 -3.07 -2.52
C TYR A 6 5.19 -4.24 -2.21
N LYS A 7 5.30 -4.76 -1.00
CA LYS A 7 4.65 -6.01 -0.58
C LYS A 7 3.16 -5.72 -0.38
N VAL A 8 2.33 -6.20 -1.32
CA VAL A 8 0.87 -6.28 -1.14
C VAL A 8 0.63 -7.46 -0.20
N LYS A 9 0.32 -7.20 1.07
CA LYS A 9 -0.11 -8.25 2.00
C LYS A 9 -1.64 -8.29 1.98
N ASN A 10 -2.20 -9.45 1.65
CA ASN A 10 -3.61 -9.75 1.91
C ASN A 10 -3.78 -9.97 3.42
N PHE A 11 -4.78 -9.33 4.03
CA PHE A 11 -5.23 -9.58 5.41
C PHE A 11 -5.89 -10.96 5.61
N ARG A 12 -5.43 -11.99 4.90
CA ARG A 12 -5.78 -13.37 5.25
C ARG A 12 -4.73 -13.89 6.21
N THR A 13 -5.09 -13.85 7.49
CA THR A 13 -4.55 -14.61 8.63
C THR A 13 -3.19 -15.25 8.33
N ILE A 14 -2.13 -14.54 8.68
CA ILE A 14 -0.81 -15.15 8.79
C ILE A 14 -0.38 -14.91 10.23
N HIS A 15 -0.61 -15.93 11.06
CA HIS A 15 0.27 -16.19 12.19
C HIS A 15 1.70 -16.24 11.63
N HIS A 16 2.43 -15.14 11.76
CA HIS A 16 3.87 -15.18 11.69
C HIS A 16 4.34 -14.72 13.05
N ASP A 17 5.00 -15.64 13.75
CA ASP A 17 5.75 -15.37 14.95
C ASP A 17 6.56 -14.08 14.75
N ILE A 18 6.44 -13.18 15.72
CA ILE A 18 7.08 -11.86 15.70
C ILE A 18 8.58 -12.10 15.89
N GLU A 19 9.28 -12.28 14.77
CA GLU A 19 10.74 -12.19 14.70
C GLU A 19 11.06 -10.92 13.90
N ASP A 20 11.14 -9.79 14.61
CA ASP A 20 11.92 -8.58 14.32
C ASP A 20 11.14 -7.29 14.59
N GLU A 21 11.31 -6.77 15.80
CA GLU A 21 10.78 -5.50 16.29
C GLU A 21 11.38 -4.25 15.58
N THR A 22 11.90 -4.38 14.35
CA THR A 22 12.77 -3.38 13.69
C THR A 22 12.54 -3.14 12.18
N ASN A 23 11.47 -3.63 11.56
CA ASN A 23 11.15 -3.31 10.16
C ASN A 23 10.02 -2.28 10.05
N ASP A 24 10.31 -1.12 9.41
CA ASP A 24 9.34 -0.04 9.13
C ASP A 24 8.03 -0.54 8.51
N SER A 25 8.08 -1.63 7.73
CA SER A 25 6.89 -2.21 7.09
C SER A 25 5.94 -2.91 8.07
N GLU A 26 6.46 -3.50 9.14
CA GLU A 26 5.67 -4.22 10.14
C GLU A 26 5.04 -3.26 11.14
N ILE A 27 5.75 -2.20 11.50
CA ILE A 27 5.22 -1.10 12.31
C ILE A 27 4.00 -0.47 11.61
N VAL A 28 4.11 -0.20 10.29
CA VAL A 28 2.99 0.36 9.51
C VAL A 28 1.82 -0.62 9.41
N LEU A 29 2.10 -1.92 9.21
CA LEU A 29 1.03 -2.92 9.14
C LEU A 29 0.28 -3.02 10.48
N HIS A 30 1.02 -3.14 11.59
CA HIS A 30 0.44 -3.28 12.91
C HIS A 30 -0.40 -2.04 13.30
N LEU A 31 0.07 -0.84 12.96
CA LEU A 31 -0.70 0.38 13.14
C LEU A 31 -2.03 0.36 12.37
N ILE A 32 -2.01 -0.10 11.11
CA ILE A 32 -3.23 -0.19 10.30
C ILE A 32 -4.16 -1.28 10.85
N GLU A 33 -3.63 -2.41 11.31
CA GLU A 33 -4.38 -3.49 11.97
C GLU A 33 -5.14 -2.97 13.20
N GLU A 34 -4.42 -2.31 14.11
CA GLU A 34 -5.00 -1.76 15.34
C GLU A 34 -6.08 -0.71 15.04
N LEU A 35 -5.83 0.20 14.10
CA LEU A 35 -6.81 1.20 13.69
C LEU A 35 -8.01 0.58 12.98
N HIS A 36 -7.80 -0.44 12.16
CA HIS A 36 -8.87 -1.14 11.45
C HIS A 36 -9.84 -1.81 12.43
N GLU A 37 -9.35 -2.45 13.48
CA GLU A 37 -10.20 -2.97 14.57
C GLU A 37 -10.91 -1.83 15.31
N GLY A 38 -10.21 -0.72 15.60
CA GLY A 38 -10.79 0.45 16.25
C GLY A 38 -11.87 1.18 15.43
N TYR A 39 -11.86 1.04 14.10
CA TYR A 39 -12.85 1.60 13.18
C TYR A 39 -13.89 0.59 12.69
N GLU A 40 -14.14 -0.49 13.44
CA GLU A 40 -15.16 -1.51 13.12
C GLU A 40 -14.95 -2.19 11.75
N GLY A 41 -13.70 -2.28 11.30
CA GLY A 41 -13.35 -2.86 10.00
C GLY A 41 -13.43 -1.89 8.82
N ASP A 42 -13.48 -0.58 9.06
CA ASP A 42 -13.40 0.45 8.02
C ASP A 42 -11.94 0.71 7.65
N LEU A 43 -11.47 0.04 6.59
CA LEU A 43 -10.08 0.11 6.13
C LEU A 43 -9.70 1.52 5.65
N LEU A 44 -10.62 2.26 5.02
CA LEU A 44 -10.36 3.62 4.58
C LEU A 44 -10.03 4.55 5.76
N LYS A 45 -10.85 4.52 6.82
CA LYS A 45 -10.60 5.33 8.02
C LYS A 45 -9.32 4.92 8.73
N ALA A 46 -9.03 3.62 8.80
CA ALA A 46 -7.80 3.12 9.39
C ALA A 46 -6.57 3.64 8.65
N VAL A 47 -6.56 3.54 7.30
CA VAL A 47 -5.47 4.05 6.47
C VAL A 47 -5.35 5.57 6.61
N GLN A 48 -6.44 6.32 6.48
CA GLN A 48 -6.41 7.78 6.64
C GLN A 48 -5.82 8.21 7.99
N SER A 49 -6.21 7.52 9.05
CA SER A 49 -5.72 7.80 10.40
C SER A 49 -4.24 7.44 10.54
N ALA A 50 -3.81 6.30 9.99
CA ALA A 50 -2.41 5.91 9.96
C ALA A 50 -1.53 6.94 9.24
N LEU A 51 -2.00 7.49 8.11
CA LEU A 51 -1.27 8.50 7.34
C LEU A 51 -1.06 9.82 8.10
N ASN A 52 -1.91 10.12 9.08
CA ASN A 52 -1.72 11.30 9.95
C ASN A 52 -0.61 11.10 11.00
N VAL A 53 -0.26 9.85 11.30
CA VAL A 53 0.76 9.51 12.32
C VAL A 53 2.11 9.18 11.65
N ILE A 54 2.07 8.57 10.48
CA ILE A 54 3.28 8.16 9.75
C ILE A 54 3.94 9.39 9.11
N ASN A 55 5.13 9.70 9.57
CA ASN A 55 5.97 10.74 9.00
C ASN A 55 7.17 10.12 8.27
N GLY A 56 7.37 10.48 7.01
CA GLY A 56 8.53 10.02 6.24
C GLY A 56 8.21 9.71 4.78
N MET A 57 9.10 8.94 4.14
CA MET A 57 8.94 8.47 2.76
C MET A 57 8.38 7.06 2.76
N TYR A 58 7.17 6.88 2.27
CA TYR A 58 6.51 5.59 2.18
C TYR A 58 5.69 5.46 0.90
N VAL A 59 5.57 4.22 0.46
CA VAL A 59 4.62 3.74 -0.54
C VAL A 59 4.21 2.37 -0.04
N PHE A 60 2.93 2.12 0.12
CA PHE A 60 2.44 0.79 0.45
C PHE A 60 1.05 0.56 -0.13
N ALA A 61 0.68 -0.72 -0.23
CA ALA A 61 -0.63 -1.16 -0.64
C ALA A 61 -1.18 -2.09 0.45
N VAL A 62 -2.43 -1.87 0.86
CA VAL A 62 -3.11 -2.64 1.90
C VAL A 62 -4.49 -3.05 1.42
N THR A 63 -4.94 -4.23 1.85
CA THR A 63 -6.25 -4.77 1.47
C THR A 63 -6.81 -5.66 2.57
N ASP A 64 -8.11 -5.55 2.81
CA ASP A 64 -8.91 -6.44 3.65
C ASP A 64 -9.48 -7.64 2.86
N GLY A 65 -9.16 -7.75 1.57
CA GLY A 65 -9.71 -8.73 0.63
C GLY A 65 -11.02 -8.30 -0.05
N LYS A 66 -11.59 -7.14 0.28
CA LYS A 66 -12.73 -6.52 -0.41
C LYS A 66 -12.29 -5.30 -1.18
N GLU A 67 -11.45 -4.47 -0.58
CA GLU A 67 -10.94 -3.22 -1.13
C GLU A 67 -9.42 -3.16 -1.02
N ILE A 68 -8.76 -2.46 -1.95
CA ILE A 68 -7.31 -2.26 -1.97
C ILE A 68 -7.05 -0.77 -1.94
N PHE A 69 -6.27 -0.32 -0.97
CA PHE A 69 -5.78 1.05 -0.88
C PHE A 69 -4.30 1.10 -1.14
N ILE A 70 -3.86 2.17 -1.81
CA ILE A 70 -2.45 2.45 -2.04
C ILE A 70 -2.17 3.84 -1.52
N ALA A 71 -1.31 3.91 -0.52
CA ALA A 71 -0.92 5.17 0.08
C ALA A 71 0.52 5.52 -0.25
N ARG A 72 0.79 6.82 -0.33
CA ARG A 72 2.09 7.38 -0.69
C ARG A 72 2.43 8.56 0.20
N ASP A 73 3.72 8.80 0.36
CA ASP A 73 4.19 10.02 1.02
C ASP A 73 3.67 11.28 0.30
N PRO A 74 3.35 12.36 1.04
CA PRO A 74 2.81 13.59 0.46
C PRO A 74 3.68 14.22 -0.64
N PHE A 75 5.00 13.98 -0.57
CA PHE A 75 5.94 14.51 -1.55
C PHE A 75 6.04 13.64 -2.82
N GLY A 76 5.42 12.46 -2.82
CA GLY A 76 5.43 11.52 -3.94
C GLY A 76 6.83 11.08 -4.34
N ILE A 77 7.79 11.03 -3.40
CA ILE A 77 9.21 10.79 -3.68
C ILE A 77 9.39 9.40 -4.30
N LYS A 78 8.65 8.40 -3.81
CA LYS A 78 8.64 7.05 -4.39
C LYS A 78 7.60 6.92 -5.50
N PRO A 79 7.97 6.65 -6.76
CA PRO A 79 6.99 6.49 -7.83
C PRO A 79 6.15 5.22 -7.66
N VAL A 80 4.86 5.35 -7.96
CA VAL A 80 3.93 4.24 -8.16
C VAL A 80 3.26 4.45 -9.51
N TYR A 81 3.21 3.37 -10.28
CA TYR A 81 2.58 3.27 -11.58
C TYR A 81 1.36 2.37 -11.46
N TYR A 82 0.33 2.71 -12.19
CA TYR A 82 -0.94 2.00 -12.23
C TYR A 82 -1.35 1.78 -13.69
N VAL A 83 -1.97 0.63 -13.95
CA VAL A 83 -2.68 0.36 -15.20
C VAL A 83 -3.94 -0.43 -14.87
N SER A 84 -5.03 -0.09 -15.55
CA SER A 84 -6.28 -0.85 -15.53
C SER A 84 -6.54 -1.39 -16.92
N ASP A 85 -6.90 -2.66 -17.04
CA ASP A 85 -7.44 -3.21 -18.29
C ASP A 85 -8.98 -3.22 -18.34
N GLY A 86 -9.62 -2.64 -17.31
CA GLY A 86 -11.07 -2.63 -17.12
C GLY A 86 -11.61 -3.77 -16.24
N GLU A 87 -10.86 -4.86 -16.08
CA GLU A 87 -11.22 -5.99 -15.21
C GLU A 87 -10.28 -6.08 -14.00
N THR A 88 -8.99 -5.82 -14.22
CA THR A 88 -7.92 -5.94 -13.23
C THR A 88 -7.12 -4.65 -13.12
N ASN A 89 -6.78 -4.33 -11.88
CA ASN A 89 -5.97 -3.19 -11.51
C ASN A 89 -4.56 -3.65 -11.16
N TYR A 90 -3.56 -3.14 -11.87
CA TYR A 90 -2.16 -3.51 -11.70
C TYR A 90 -1.35 -2.34 -11.19
N PHE A 91 -0.46 -2.60 -10.24
CA PHE A 91 0.36 -1.58 -9.63
C PHE A 91 1.82 -2.02 -9.58
N SER A 92 2.73 -1.07 -9.81
CA SER A 92 4.16 -1.33 -9.68
C SER A 92 4.93 -0.05 -9.38
N SER A 93 6.08 -0.20 -8.75
CA SER A 93 7.04 0.89 -8.57
C SER A 93 7.93 1.14 -9.79
N GLU A 94 7.89 0.24 -10.75
CA GLU A 94 8.62 0.34 -12.01
C GLU A 94 7.65 0.31 -13.18
N LYS A 95 7.66 1.37 -13.99
CA LYS A 95 6.82 1.47 -15.19
C LYS A 95 6.96 0.25 -16.09
N ARG A 96 8.20 -0.24 -16.26
CA ARG A 96 8.52 -1.38 -17.13
C ARG A 96 7.84 -2.68 -16.70
N ALA A 97 7.54 -2.84 -15.42
CA ALA A 97 6.92 -4.04 -14.90
C ALA A 97 5.46 -4.18 -15.35
N ILE A 98 4.79 -3.07 -15.71
CA ILE A 98 3.38 -3.07 -16.11
C ILE A 98 3.14 -2.41 -17.48
N SER A 99 4.19 -1.91 -18.14
CA SER A 99 4.09 -1.25 -19.45
C SER A 99 3.69 -2.17 -20.60
N HIS A 100 3.74 -3.48 -20.40
CA HIS A 100 3.31 -4.46 -21.39
C HIS A 100 1.81 -4.80 -21.26
N ILE A 101 1.16 -4.34 -20.20
CA ILE A 101 -0.26 -4.62 -19.92
C ILE A 101 -1.15 -3.58 -20.63
N GLY A 102 -0.74 -2.30 -20.63
CA GLY A 102 -1.51 -1.22 -21.24
C GLY A 102 -0.91 0.15 -21.04
N GLU A 103 -1.74 1.19 -21.16
CA GLU A 103 -1.34 2.57 -20.94
C GLU A 103 -1.07 2.81 -19.45
N VAL A 104 0.21 3.02 -19.11
CA VAL A 104 0.63 3.15 -17.72
C VAL A 104 0.56 4.59 -17.27
N GLU A 105 -0.26 4.83 -16.27
CA GLU A 105 -0.34 6.10 -15.57
C GLU A 105 0.63 6.12 -14.39
N ARG A 106 1.29 7.26 -14.19
CA ARG A 106 2.00 7.52 -12.94
C ARG A 106 0.98 8.10 -11.98
N CYS A 107 0.77 7.44 -10.85
CA CYS A 107 -0.11 7.96 -9.80
C CYS A 107 0.53 9.24 -9.23
N CYS A 108 0.16 10.41 -9.74
CA CYS A 108 0.71 11.69 -9.29
C CYS A 108 -0.16 12.34 -8.21
N ARG A 109 -1.38 11.83 -8.00
CA ARG A 109 -2.35 12.31 -7.03
C ARG A 109 -3.02 11.09 -6.42
N ALA A 110 -3.01 11.01 -5.09
CA ALA A 110 -3.85 10.07 -4.36
C ALA A 110 -5.29 10.58 -4.51
N GLU A 111 -6.02 10.03 -5.47
CA GLU A 111 -7.47 10.17 -5.51
C GLU A 111 -8.04 8.92 -4.83
N PHE A 112 -8.60 9.12 -3.64
CA PHE A 112 -9.42 8.18 -2.90
C PHE A 112 -10.86 8.69 -2.93
#